data_AF-A0A7J4VEE0-F1
#
_entry.id   AF-A0A7J4VEE0-F1
#
_cell.length_a   1.000
_cell.length_b   1.000
_cell.length_c   1.000
_cell.angle_alpha   90.00
_cell.angle_beta   90.00
_cell.angle_gamma   90.00
#
_symmetry.space_group_name_H-M   'P 1'
#
loop_
_entity.id
_entity.type
_entity.pdbx_description
1 polymer ?
#
loop_
_entity_poly.entity_id
_entity_poly.type
_entity_poly.pdbx_seq_one_letter_code
_entity_poly.pdbx_strand_id
1 'polypeptide(L)'
;MSREKHLNLFYNYNNEHIQGNAKKRKDDGENERGIIEDNVTRAFIIFLKYLSQTGELEAFWEHLLEVIEPRMTVVKVLRKIKKPEFDLQNLQDSFDQGKIQNEDVTKLLMIISTIPFNIDLIDAKSNAETGSRADAWIIQKKGEKIEVAILVEAKIGNNKVDTKQILRHLTDNDTGFGIKKSKINEFRENNVLSLTWRDVYKALEKFKPSKFIIYDAASATPESIVPPTNYFVNDLKEYITMSNAHTDISKLIKEDTDPIDRKQIFAYLLDAVGDRVKDYFDGLPENTIKLYRSGRPLIGLWDYWGLPDTNLKGQRSPHISMGLPGEYLGIGFDTYDLSKKSIKKIESSLTKGKIFRYIKSKLDSNAPEDILHRFRLSLSEDRLWDRQEGQIQGETYDRFKLEFDFDFLKRQKKPFGQFLQNCFVPYLESGIKRFSLFYTLRIPYGKEDKLAKHKNADSLVQDKILVELFNNEQKLVDLLYNKIIEFHGFIDDIK
;
A
#
# COMPACT_ATOMS: atom_id res chain seq x y z
N MET A 1 -22.00 8.27 26.12
CA MET A 1 -22.00 9.33 25.09
C MET A 1 -21.36 10.57 25.70
N SER A 2 -20.11 10.87 25.35
CA SER A 2 -19.39 12.03 25.91
C SER A 2 -19.96 13.32 25.30
N ARG A 3 -20.10 14.36 26.13
CA ARG A 3 -20.63 15.69 25.79
C ARG A 3 -19.56 16.60 25.18
N GLU A 4 -18.67 16.06 24.35
CA GLU A 4 -17.63 16.86 23.71
C GLU A 4 -18.14 17.38 22.36
N LYS A 5 -18.45 18.68 22.31
CA LYS A 5 -18.82 19.41 21.08
C LYS A 5 -17.70 19.40 20.02
N HIS A 6 -16.52 18.85 20.35
CA HIS A 6 -15.31 18.80 19.52
C HIS A 6 -15.41 17.84 18.34
N LEU A 7 -16.20 16.76 18.45
CA LEU A 7 -16.43 15.83 17.34
C LEU A 7 -17.21 16.49 16.17
N ASN A 8 -17.98 17.56 16.41
CA ASN A 8 -18.95 18.11 15.44
C ASN A 8 -18.39 18.95 14.29
N LEU A 9 -17.13 19.41 14.32
CA LEU A 9 -16.58 20.21 13.20
C LEU A 9 -16.44 19.38 11.91
N PHE A 10 -16.29 18.07 12.05
CA PHE A 10 -16.12 17.13 10.93
C PHE A 10 -17.07 15.90 11.00
N TYR A 11 -17.68 15.55 12.15
CA TYR A 11 -18.65 14.43 12.25
C TYR A 11 -20.02 14.69 11.63
N ASN A 12 -20.47 15.94 11.55
CA ASN A 12 -21.91 16.22 11.39
C ASN A 12 -22.49 15.84 10.01
N TYR A 13 -21.66 15.38 9.06
CA TYR A 13 -22.09 15.02 7.71
C TYR A 13 -22.28 13.51 7.46
N ASN A 14 -22.00 12.65 8.45
CA ASN A 14 -22.36 11.23 8.36
C ASN A 14 -23.88 11.04 8.18
N ASN A 15 -24.70 11.98 8.64
CA ASN A 15 -26.16 11.84 8.62
C ASN A 15 -26.85 12.31 7.32
N GLU A 16 -26.29 13.27 6.57
CA GLU A 16 -26.98 13.82 5.39
C GLU A 16 -26.87 12.91 4.15
N HIS A 17 -25.71 12.28 3.90
CA HIS A 17 -25.55 11.30 2.82
C HIS A 17 -26.35 10.00 3.08
N ILE A 18 -26.50 9.60 4.34
CA ILE A 18 -27.30 8.43 4.73
C ILE A 18 -28.80 8.70 4.57
N GLN A 19 -29.27 9.92 4.86
CA GLN A 19 -30.70 10.26 4.76
C GLN A 19 -31.17 10.50 3.31
N GLY A 20 -30.29 10.95 2.40
CA GLY A 20 -30.66 11.21 1.01
C GLY A 20 -30.82 9.97 0.12
N ASN A 21 -30.16 8.86 0.45
CA ASN A 21 -30.07 7.67 -0.42
C ASN A 21 -30.53 6.36 0.22
N ALA A 22 -31.35 6.42 1.28
CA ALA A 22 -31.88 5.24 1.99
C ALA A 22 -32.86 4.36 1.17
N LYS A 23 -32.99 4.55 -0.15
CA LYS A 23 -33.71 3.64 -1.04
C LYS A 23 -32.73 2.84 -1.91
N LYS A 24 -32.45 1.63 -1.43
CA LYS A 24 -31.86 0.47 -2.12
C LYS A 24 -30.41 0.64 -2.59
N ARG A 25 -29.41 0.12 -1.86
CA ARG A 25 -28.23 -0.59 -2.43
C ARG A 25 -27.70 -1.63 -1.43
N LYS A 26 -27.09 -2.70 -1.96
CA LYS A 26 -26.63 -3.91 -1.24
C LYS A 26 -25.10 -3.92 -1.04
N ASP A 27 -24.44 -2.79 -1.26
CA ASP A 27 -22.98 -2.64 -1.19
C ASP A 27 -22.62 -1.52 -0.20
N ASP A 28 -22.72 -1.82 1.09
CA ASP A 28 -22.51 -0.82 2.16
C ASP A 28 -21.03 -0.44 2.32
N GLY A 29 -20.10 -1.31 1.91
CA GLY A 29 -18.65 -1.11 2.12
C GLY A 29 -17.95 -0.11 1.18
N GLU A 30 -18.48 0.15 -0.02
CA GLU A 30 -17.89 1.14 -0.95
C GLU A 30 -18.38 2.56 -0.64
N ASN A 31 -19.65 2.71 -0.24
CA ASN A 31 -20.22 4.02 0.12
C ASN A 31 -19.64 4.56 1.44
N GLU A 32 -19.42 3.71 2.44
CA GLU A 32 -18.75 4.12 3.69
C GLU A 32 -17.33 4.63 3.44
N ARG A 33 -16.59 4.02 2.50
CA ARG A 33 -15.24 4.45 2.14
C ARG A 33 -15.21 5.79 1.41
N GLY A 34 -16.13 6.01 0.47
CA GLY A 34 -16.28 7.30 -0.21
C GLY A 34 -16.51 8.44 0.78
N ILE A 35 -17.37 8.22 1.79
CA ILE A 35 -17.61 9.20 2.85
C ILE A 35 -16.35 9.50 3.67
N ILE A 36 -15.56 8.47 4.03
CA ILE A 36 -14.32 8.66 4.78
C ILE A 36 -13.27 9.41 3.93
N GLU A 37 -13.16 9.08 2.64
CA GLU A 37 -12.27 9.77 1.68
C GLU A 37 -12.61 11.25 1.56
N ASP A 38 -13.89 11.57 1.35
CA ASP A 38 -14.40 12.94 1.29
C ASP A 38 -14.10 13.71 2.58
N ASN A 39 -14.30 13.07 3.75
CA ASN A 39 -14.07 13.71 5.04
C ASN A 39 -12.60 14.04 5.30
N VAL A 40 -11.67 13.14 4.97
CA VAL A 40 -10.23 13.40 5.11
C VAL A 40 -9.78 14.49 4.15
N THR A 41 -10.23 14.45 2.90
CA THR A 41 -9.91 15.47 1.90
C THR A 41 -10.45 16.84 2.33
N ARG A 42 -11.69 16.87 2.84
CA ARG A 42 -12.30 18.07 3.41
C ARG A 42 -11.53 18.61 4.61
N ALA A 43 -11.12 17.75 5.54
CA ALA A 43 -10.31 18.14 6.69
C ALA A 43 -8.98 18.77 6.25
N PHE A 44 -8.31 18.17 5.26
CA PHE A 44 -7.09 18.73 4.68
C PHE A 44 -7.33 20.13 4.08
N ILE A 45 -8.36 20.31 3.26
CA ILE A 45 -8.67 21.61 2.65
C ILE A 45 -9.04 22.67 3.69
N ILE A 46 -9.83 22.32 4.71
CA ILE A 46 -10.17 23.22 5.81
C ILE A 46 -8.91 23.63 6.58
N PHE A 47 -7.99 22.71 6.82
CA PHE A 47 -6.71 22.99 7.44
C PHE A 47 -5.89 23.98 6.60
N LEU A 48 -5.77 23.78 5.29
CA LEU A 48 -5.08 24.73 4.41
C LEU A 48 -5.73 26.12 4.40
N LYS A 49 -7.07 26.17 4.42
CA LYS A 49 -7.82 27.42 4.52
C LYS A 49 -7.51 28.15 5.82
N TYR A 50 -7.49 27.42 6.94
CA TYR A 50 -7.08 27.98 8.22
C TYR A 50 -5.65 28.54 8.17
N LEU A 51 -4.69 27.78 7.63
CA LEU A 51 -3.31 28.25 7.48
C LEU A 51 -3.20 29.49 6.58
N SER A 52 -4.04 29.59 5.55
CA SER A 52 -4.09 30.80 4.71
C SER A 52 -4.55 32.02 5.51
N GLN A 53 -5.48 31.85 6.45
CA GLN A 53 -6.00 32.92 7.29
C GLN A 53 -5.01 33.33 8.39
N THR A 54 -4.25 32.38 8.92
CA THR A 54 -3.19 32.64 9.92
C THR A 54 -1.87 33.11 9.31
N GLY A 55 -1.73 33.04 7.98
CA GLY A 55 -0.48 33.38 7.27
C GLY A 55 0.59 32.30 7.33
N GLU A 56 0.27 31.11 7.82
CA GLU A 56 1.20 29.98 7.99
C GLU A 56 1.21 29.00 6.81
N LEU A 57 0.39 29.25 5.78
CA LEU A 57 0.26 28.35 4.62
C LEU A 57 1.59 28.11 3.88
N GLU A 58 2.37 29.17 3.67
CA GLU A 58 3.67 29.04 2.99
C GLU A 58 4.65 28.19 3.79
N ALA A 59 4.70 28.37 5.12
CA ALA A 59 5.56 27.56 5.98
C ALA A 59 5.16 26.08 5.95
N PHE A 60 3.86 25.78 5.92
CA PHE A 60 3.41 24.40 5.76
C PHE A 60 3.77 23.83 4.38
N TRP A 61 3.67 24.61 3.31
CA TRP A 61 4.16 24.20 1.98
C TRP A 61 5.65 23.88 1.97
N GLU A 62 6.47 24.64 2.69
CA GLU A 62 7.90 24.33 2.81
C GLU A 62 8.13 22.97 3.47
N HIS A 63 7.44 22.66 4.58
CA HIS A 63 7.56 21.34 5.21
C HIS A 63 7.00 20.20 4.36
N LEU A 64 5.93 20.44 3.60
CA LEU A 64 5.39 19.45 2.66
C LEU A 64 6.38 19.17 1.52
N LEU A 65 7.09 20.19 1.06
CA LEU A 65 8.10 20.06 0.01
C LEU A 65 9.43 19.48 0.52
N GLU A 66 9.71 19.54 1.82
CA GLU A 66 10.88 18.90 2.45
C GLU A 66 10.76 17.38 2.62
N VAL A 67 9.53 16.84 2.62
CA VAL A 67 9.31 15.39 2.79
C VAL A 67 9.27 14.62 1.48
N ILE A 68 9.33 15.32 0.34
CA ILE A 68 9.36 14.78 -1.01
C ILE A 68 10.51 15.42 -1.81
N GLU A 69 10.76 14.93 -3.03
CA GLU A 69 11.64 15.59 -4.00
C GLU A 69 10.78 16.26 -5.09
N PRO A 70 10.27 17.49 -4.85
CA PRO A 70 9.35 18.12 -5.77
C PRO A 70 10.08 18.71 -6.97
N ARG A 71 9.40 18.77 -8.11
CA ARG A 71 9.93 19.48 -9.27
C ARG A 71 9.95 20.98 -9.01
N MET A 72 10.96 21.68 -9.55
CA MET A 72 11.14 23.12 -9.35
C MET A 72 9.93 23.96 -9.76
N THR A 73 9.19 23.53 -10.78
CA THR A 73 7.95 24.20 -11.20
C THR A 73 6.89 24.12 -10.11
N VAL A 74 6.65 22.94 -9.52
CA VAL A 74 5.70 22.74 -8.40
C VAL A 74 6.06 23.64 -7.22
N VAL A 75 7.35 23.67 -6.84
CA VAL A 75 7.85 24.56 -5.77
C VAL A 75 7.52 26.02 -6.06
N LYS A 76 7.77 26.48 -7.30
CA LYS A 76 7.46 27.85 -7.72
C LYS A 76 5.96 28.14 -7.68
N VAL A 77 5.10 27.19 -8.05
CA VAL A 77 3.64 27.37 -8.00
C VAL A 77 3.17 27.53 -6.55
N LEU A 78 3.54 26.60 -5.66
CA LEU A 78 3.07 26.63 -4.27
C LEU A 78 3.55 27.87 -3.51
N ARG A 79 4.79 28.34 -3.72
CA ARG A 79 5.31 29.56 -3.09
C ARG A 79 4.59 30.85 -3.50
N LYS A 80 3.98 30.88 -4.70
CA LYS A 80 3.19 32.02 -5.17
C LYS A 80 1.82 32.12 -4.48
N ILE A 81 1.34 31.05 -3.89
CA ILE A 81 0.02 31.00 -3.26
C ILE A 81 0.10 31.66 -1.89
N LYS A 82 -0.65 32.75 -1.72
CA LYS A 82 -0.67 33.53 -0.47
C LYS A 82 -2.06 33.61 0.15
N LYS A 83 -3.07 33.90 -0.66
CA LYS A 83 -4.46 34.05 -0.24
C LYS A 83 -5.39 33.35 -1.23
N PRO A 84 -5.29 32.02 -1.34
CA PRO A 84 -6.18 31.26 -2.20
C PRO A 84 -7.60 31.19 -1.64
N GLU A 85 -8.55 31.01 -2.54
CA GLU A 85 -9.89 30.54 -2.27
C GLU A 85 -9.90 29.01 -2.35
N PHE A 86 -10.67 28.37 -1.48
CA PHE A 86 -10.76 26.91 -1.37
C PHE A 86 -12.19 26.47 -1.66
N ASP A 87 -12.35 25.50 -2.54
CA ASP A 87 -13.64 24.95 -2.93
C ASP A 87 -13.66 23.43 -2.77
N LEU A 88 -14.69 22.93 -2.10
CA LEU A 88 -14.95 21.53 -1.82
C LEU A 88 -16.15 21.10 -2.66
N GLN A 89 -15.89 20.50 -3.83
CA GLN A 89 -16.88 19.83 -4.69
C GLN A 89 -18.11 20.65 -5.16
N ASN A 90 -18.21 21.96 -4.84
CA ASN A 90 -19.39 22.82 -5.09
C ASN A 90 -19.20 23.80 -6.26
N LEU A 91 -18.58 23.32 -7.33
CA LEU A 91 -18.18 24.12 -8.49
C LEU A 91 -19.31 24.59 -9.43
N GLN A 92 -20.58 24.58 -9.02
CA GLN A 92 -21.67 25.04 -9.91
C GLN A 92 -22.01 26.53 -9.76
N ASP A 93 -21.74 27.17 -8.62
CA ASP A 93 -22.31 28.50 -8.37
C ASP A 93 -21.30 29.65 -8.18
N SER A 94 -20.00 29.40 -7.97
CA SER A 94 -19.07 30.45 -7.49
C SER A 94 -17.81 30.74 -8.33
N PHE A 95 -17.42 29.86 -9.25
CA PHE A 95 -16.21 30.05 -10.08
C PHE A 95 -16.52 29.95 -11.57
N ASP A 96 -16.15 31.00 -12.31
CA ASP A 96 -16.28 31.05 -13.76
C ASP A 96 -15.23 30.11 -14.40
N GLN A 97 -15.61 28.85 -14.63
CA GLN A 97 -14.74 27.74 -15.06
C GLN A 97 -13.99 28.05 -16.37
N GLY A 98 -14.60 28.84 -17.27
CA GLY A 98 -13.94 29.30 -18.49
C GLY A 98 -12.66 30.12 -18.22
N LYS A 99 -12.55 30.75 -17.04
CA LYS A 99 -11.34 31.48 -16.63
C LYS A 99 -10.20 30.54 -16.25
N ILE A 100 -10.47 29.35 -15.69
CA ILE A 100 -9.43 28.38 -15.28
C ILE A 100 -8.74 27.80 -16.52
N GLN A 101 -9.50 27.57 -17.58
CA GLN A 101 -9.01 26.93 -18.82
C GLN A 101 -8.09 27.83 -19.64
N ASN A 102 -8.08 29.13 -19.35
CA ASN A 102 -7.22 30.09 -20.05
C ASN A 102 -5.73 29.69 -19.96
N GLU A 103 -5.00 29.76 -21.08
CA GLU A 103 -3.61 29.28 -21.17
C GLU A 103 -2.65 30.04 -20.23
N ASP A 104 -2.99 31.29 -19.89
CA ASP A 104 -2.24 32.14 -18.94
C ASP A 104 -2.29 31.64 -17.49
N VAL A 105 -3.28 30.81 -17.13
CA VAL A 105 -3.45 30.32 -15.76
C VAL A 105 -2.42 29.25 -15.47
N THR A 106 -1.66 29.45 -14.39
CA THR A 106 -0.74 28.43 -13.88
C THR A 106 -1.56 27.30 -13.24
N LYS A 107 -1.44 26.09 -13.77
CA LYS A 107 -2.24 24.92 -13.36
C LYS A 107 -1.36 23.90 -12.63
N LEU A 108 -1.88 23.29 -11.58
CA LEU A 108 -1.20 22.23 -10.83
C LEU A 108 -2.19 21.13 -10.47
N LEU A 109 -1.85 19.87 -10.76
CA LEU A 109 -2.58 18.72 -10.25
C LEU A 109 -1.91 18.22 -8.97
N MET A 110 -2.66 18.18 -7.87
CA MET A 110 -2.22 17.60 -6.60
C MET A 110 -2.93 16.27 -6.39
N ILE A 111 -2.17 15.18 -6.32
CA ILE A 111 -2.68 13.84 -6.05
C ILE A 111 -2.23 13.46 -4.63
N ILE A 112 -3.15 13.07 -3.76
CA ILE A 112 -2.85 12.62 -2.39
C ILE A 112 -3.45 11.23 -2.18
N SER A 113 -2.62 10.20 -2.13
CA SER A 113 -3.11 8.82 -2.04
C SER A 113 -2.45 8.01 -0.94
N THR A 114 -3.15 7.01 -0.39
CA THR A 114 -2.49 6.05 0.52
C THR A 114 -1.43 5.24 -0.23
N ILE A 115 -1.76 4.76 -1.44
CA ILE A 115 -0.82 4.06 -2.33
C ILE A 115 -0.07 5.11 -3.16
N PRO A 116 1.28 5.14 -3.16
CA PRO A 116 2.07 6.04 -4.00
C PRO A 116 1.64 5.98 -5.46
N PHE A 117 1.29 7.13 -6.04
CA PHE A 117 0.88 7.20 -7.44
C PHE A 117 2.09 7.45 -8.36
N ASN A 118 2.32 6.52 -9.29
CA ASN A 118 3.30 6.70 -10.34
C ASN A 118 2.74 7.63 -11.43
N ILE A 119 3.26 8.86 -11.48
CA ILE A 119 2.85 9.88 -12.44
C ILE A 119 3.04 9.45 -13.90
N ASP A 120 3.98 8.54 -14.19
CA ASP A 120 4.25 8.10 -15.56
C ASP A 120 3.11 7.27 -16.16
N LEU A 121 2.19 6.79 -15.32
CA LEU A 121 0.98 6.07 -15.74
C LEU A 121 -0.05 6.99 -16.40
N ILE A 122 0.09 8.32 -16.30
CA ILE A 122 -0.75 9.26 -17.03
C ILE A 122 -0.35 9.21 -18.51
N ASP A 123 -1.07 8.41 -19.31
CA ASP A 123 -0.85 8.28 -20.76
C ASP A 123 -1.88 9.09 -21.57
N ALA A 124 -1.38 10.03 -22.38
CA ALA A 124 -2.18 10.85 -23.29
C ALA A 124 -2.99 10.05 -24.32
N LYS A 125 -2.64 8.76 -24.57
CA LYS A 125 -3.33 7.88 -25.50
C LYS A 125 -4.57 7.19 -24.92
N SER A 126 -4.73 7.21 -23.60
CA SER A 126 -5.85 6.55 -22.93
C SER A 126 -7.15 7.35 -23.09
N ASN A 127 -8.28 6.63 -23.04
CA ASN A 127 -9.60 7.25 -23.05
C ASN A 127 -9.96 7.73 -21.63
N ALA A 128 -10.44 8.97 -21.53
CA ALA A 128 -10.96 9.52 -20.28
C ALA A 128 -12.34 8.89 -19.95
N GLU A 129 -12.66 8.71 -18.67
CA GLU A 129 -13.98 8.24 -18.23
C GLU A 129 -14.98 9.38 -18.12
N THR A 130 -16.27 9.06 -18.29
CA THR A 130 -17.40 9.97 -18.06
C THR A 130 -17.82 9.93 -16.59
N GLY A 131 -17.86 11.08 -15.92
CA GLY A 131 -18.42 11.23 -14.57
C GLY A 131 -17.41 11.06 -13.42
N SER A 132 -17.76 11.67 -12.28
CA SER A 132 -16.95 12.02 -11.08
C SER A 132 -16.25 13.38 -11.17
N ARG A 133 -16.38 14.20 -10.13
CA ARG A 133 -15.80 15.55 -10.02
C ARG A 133 -14.42 15.46 -9.35
N ALA A 134 -13.63 16.52 -9.41
CA ALA A 134 -12.45 16.64 -8.57
C ALA A 134 -12.84 16.76 -7.09
N ASP A 135 -11.99 16.30 -6.19
CA ASP A 135 -12.30 16.31 -4.75
C ASP A 135 -12.19 17.72 -4.15
N ALA A 136 -11.28 18.56 -4.65
CA ALA A 136 -11.22 19.97 -4.27
C ALA A 136 -10.48 20.86 -5.27
N TRP A 137 -10.66 22.17 -5.11
CA TRP A 137 -9.92 23.21 -5.84
C TRP A 137 -9.29 24.23 -4.89
N ILE A 138 -8.10 24.71 -5.26
CA ILE A 138 -7.40 25.82 -4.60
C ILE A 138 -7.09 26.88 -5.66
N ILE A 139 -7.67 28.07 -5.55
CA ILE A 139 -7.64 29.09 -6.60
C ILE A 139 -7.04 30.39 -6.06
N GLN A 140 -5.96 30.90 -6.67
CA GLN A 140 -5.45 32.24 -6.39
C GLN A 140 -5.94 33.22 -7.45
N LYS A 141 -6.62 34.27 -7.01
CA LYS A 141 -7.06 35.39 -7.86
C LYS A 141 -6.25 36.65 -7.59
N LYS A 142 -6.19 37.52 -8.60
CA LYS A 142 -5.76 38.93 -8.49
C LYS A 142 -6.83 39.80 -9.14
N GLY A 143 -7.65 40.44 -8.32
CA GLY A 143 -8.91 41.02 -8.79
C GLY A 143 -9.81 39.92 -9.36
N GLU A 144 -10.25 40.06 -10.60
CA GLU A 144 -11.12 39.09 -11.28
C GLU A 144 -10.37 38.02 -12.10
N LYS A 145 -9.04 38.15 -12.24
CA LYS A 145 -8.21 37.19 -13.00
C LYS A 145 -7.74 36.07 -12.09
N ILE A 146 -7.91 34.83 -12.53
CA ILE A 146 -7.29 33.65 -11.91
C ILE A 146 -5.82 33.61 -12.34
N GLU A 147 -4.91 33.53 -11.37
CA GLU A 147 -3.46 33.40 -11.64
C GLU A 147 -2.98 31.95 -11.49
N VAL A 148 -3.49 31.26 -10.46
CA VAL A 148 -3.14 29.88 -10.14
C VAL A 148 -4.39 29.07 -9.87
N ALA A 149 -4.45 27.85 -10.40
CA ALA A 149 -5.48 26.86 -10.09
C ALA A 149 -4.83 25.52 -9.74
N ILE A 150 -5.15 24.99 -8.57
CA ILE A 150 -4.79 23.64 -8.15
C ILE A 150 -6.06 22.78 -8.11
N LEU A 151 -6.01 21.63 -8.77
CA LEU A 151 -7.01 20.58 -8.66
C LEU A 151 -6.46 19.51 -7.73
N VAL A 152 -7.22 19.13 -6.70
CA VAL A 152 -6.86 18.10 -5.74
C VAL A 152 -7.68 16.83 -6.01
N GLU A 153 -6.98 15.71 -6.16
CA GLU A 153 -7.54 14.37 -6.21
C GLU A 153 -6.95 13.56 -5.06
N ALA A 154 -7.80 12.99 -4.23
CA ALA A 154 -7.41 12.29 -3.02
C ALA A 154 -8.02 10.90 -2.95
N LYS A 155 -7.23 9.93 -2.47
CA LYS A 155 -7.64 8.52 -2.34
C LYS A 155 -7.14 7.94 -1.02
N ILE A 156 -7.94 7.10 -0.37
CA ILE A 156 -7.55 6.44 0.90
C ILE A 156 -7.57 4.92 0.82
N GLY A 157 -6.78 4.27 1.67
CA GLY A 157 -6.71 2.82 1.79
C GLY A 157 -6.31 2.15 0.48
N ASN A 158 -7.12 1.20 0.01
CA ASN A 158 -6.86 0.46 -1.23
C ASN A 158 -7.53 1.10 -2.46
N ASN A 159 -8.18 2.27 -2.30
CA ASN A 159 -8.74 2.99 -3.43
C ASN A 159 -7.60 3.55 -4.28
N LYS A 160 -7.54 3.16 -5.55
CA LYS A 160 -6.46 3.56 -6.44
C LYS A 160 -6.82 4.87 -7.14
N VAL A 161 -5.80 5.68 -7.39
CA VAL A 161 -5.95 6.84 -8.27
C VAL A 161 -6.16 6.33 -9.68
N ASP A 162 -7.37 6.55 -10.22
CA ASP A 162 -7.68 6.14 -11.58
C ASP A 162 -7.04 7.10 -12.60
N THR A 163 -6.13 6.55 -13.42
CA THR A 163 -5.47 7.29 -14.49
C THR A 163 -6.46 7.91 -15.48
N LYS A 164 -7.62 7.30 -15.73
CA LYS A 164 -8.61 7.86 -16.66
C LYS A 164 -9.37 9.04 -16.04
N GLN A 165 -9.69 8.97 -14.75
CA GLN A 165 -10.16 10.11 -13.96
C GLN A 165 -9.14 11.26 -13.99
N ILE A 166 -7.86 10.98 -13.78
CA ILE A 166 -6.80 12.00 -13.90
C ILE A 166 -6.77 12.61 -15.31
N LEU A 167 -6.84 11.80 -16.36
CA LEU A 167 -6.87 12.30 -17.73
C LEU A 167 -8.10 13.18 -18.00
N ARG A 168 -9.26 12.84 -17.43
CA ARG A 168 -10.43 13.73 -17.47
C ARG A 168 -10.12 15.05 -16.78
N HIS A 169 -9.62 15.04 -15.55
CA HIS A 169 -9.28 16.26 -14.80
C HIS A 169 -8.33 17.17 -15.57
N LEU A 170 -7.42 16.60 -16.35
CA LEU A 170 -6.53 17.37 -17.22
C LEU A 170 -7.23 17.90 -18.48
N THR A 171 -8.02 17.08 -19.16
CA THR A 171 -8.48 17.36 -20.54
C THR A 171 -9.90 17.90 -20.66
N ASP A 172 -10.73 17.71 -19.64
CA ASP A 172 -12.13 18.06 -19.69
C ASP A 172 -12.33 19.58 -19.76
N ASN A 173 -13.22 20.00 -20.66
CA ASN A 173 -13.56 21.40 -20.91
C ASN A 173 -14.73 21.89 -20.04
N ASP A 174 -15.34 21.02 -19.24
CA ASP A 174 -16.41 21.42 -18.32
C ASP A 174 -15.89 21.40 -16.88
N THR A 175 -15.30 20.28 -16.45
CA THR A 175 -14.94 20.07 -15.02
C THR A 175 -13.44 20.01 -14.75
N GLY A 176 -12.61 20.13 -15.78
CA GLY A 176 -11.15 19.99 -15.70
C GLY A 176 -10.38 21.24 -16.10
N PHE A 177 -9.10 21.04 -16.40
CA PHE A 177 -8.17 22.10 -16.80
C PHE A 177 -8.28 22.50 -18.29
N GLY A 178 -8.96 21.74 -19.15
CA GLY A 178 -9.01 21.99 -20.60
C GLY A 178 -7.66 21.85 -21.32
N ILE A 179 -6.73 21.04 -20.79
CA ILE A 179 -5.42 20.83 -21.40
C ILE A 179 -5.56 19.96 -22.66
N LYS A 180 -5.02 20.45 -23.77
CA LYS A 180 -4.95 19.67 -25.02
C LYS A 180 -4.16 18.38 -24.79
N LYS A 181 -4.65 17.25 -25.31
CA LYS A 181 -3.98 15.94 -25.18
C LYS A 181 -2.50 15.96 -25.56
N SER A 182 -2.12 16.75 -26.56
CA SER A 182 -0.73 16.91 -27.00
C SER A 182 0.21 17.56 -25.96
N LYS A 183 -0.34 18.29 -24.98
CA LYS A 183 0.39 18.96 -23.90
C LYS A 183 0.39 18.16 -22.59
N ILE A 184 -0.26 16.98 -22.53
CA ILE A 184 -0.36 16.18 -21.30
C ILE A 184 1.02 15.73 -20.81
N ASN A 185 1.90 15.26 -21.70
CA ASN A 185 3.23 14.79 -21.30
C ASN A 185 4.06 15.92 -20.67
N GLU A 186 4.05 17.10 -21.29
CA GLU A 186 4.69 18.30 -20.76
C GLU A 186 4.09 18.71 -19.41
N PHE A 187 2.75 18.67 -19.30
CA PHE A 187 2.06 18.98 -18.06
C PHE A 187 2.43 18.00 -16.95
N ARG A 188 2.37 16.69 -17.23
CA ARG A 188 2.73 15.60 -16.34
C ARG A 188 4.13 15.78 -15.80
N GLU A 189 5.07 16.25 -16.63
CA GLU A 189 6.47 16.47 -16.28
C GLU A 189 6.74 17.72 -15.44
N ASN A 190 5.81 18.66 -15.34
CA ASN A 190 6.09 19.96 -14.69
C ASN A 190 5.07 20.35 -13.61
N ASN A 191 3.84 19.87 -13.71
CA ASN A 191 2.69 20.43 -13.02
C ASN A 191 1.89 19.37 -12.25
N VAL A 192 2.49 18.22 -11.95
CA VAL A 192 1.89 17.19 -11.10
C VAL A 192 2.69 17.08 -9.80
N LEU A 193 1.98 17.20 -8.69
CA LEU A 193 2.46 16.94 -7.34
C LEU A 193 1.80 15.65 -6.85
N SER A 194 2.57 14.57 -6.75
CA SER A 194 2.12 13.29 -6.19
C SER A 194 2.60 13.20 -4.75
N LEU A 195 1.66 13.01 -3.83
CA LEU A 195 1.87 12.90 -2.39
C LEU A 195 1.22 11.63 -1.87
N THR A 196 1.77 11.11 -0.78
CA THR A 196 1.01 10.21 0.08
C THR A 196 0.39 10.94 1.27
N TRP A 197 -0.68 10.39 1.83
CA TRP A 197 -1.18 10.85 3.14
C TRP A 197 -0.13 10.72 4.25
N ARG A 198 0.84 9.81 4.07
CA ARG A 198 2.01 9.70 4.95
C ARG A 198 2.96 10.89 4.82
N ASP A 199 3.14 11.44 3.63
CA ASP A 199 3.94 12.64 3.42
C ASP A 199 3.26 13.85 4.08
N VAL A 200 1.94 13.99 3.91
CA VAL A 200 1.15 15.01 4.62
C VAL A 200 1.31 14.86 6.13
N TYR A 201 1.19 13.64 6.68
CA TYR A 201 1.36 13.38 8.10
C TYR A 201 2.77 13.73 8.61
N LYS A 202 3.83 13.36 7.87
CA LYS A 202 5.22 13.72 8.22
C LYS A 202 5.45 15.23 8.17
N ALA A 203 4.85 15.93 7.22
CA ALA A 203 4.91 17.39 7.13
C ALA A 203 4.24 18.02 8.37
N LEU A 204 3.09 17.50 8.79
CA LEU A 204 2.39 17.93 10.01
C LEU A 204 3.23 17.70 11.29
N GLU A 205 4.07 16.66 11.34
CA GLU A 205 4.99 16.43 12.48
C GLU A 205 6.13 17.43 12.56
N LYS A 206 6.61 17.90 11.42
CA LYS A 206 7.69 18.90 11.33
C LYS A 206 7.15 20.32 11.51
N PHE A 207 5.91 20.55 11.10
CA PHE A 207 5.27 21.86 11.17
C PHE A 207 5.05 22.27 12.63
N LYS A 208 5.86 23.22 13.09
CA LYS A 208 5.76 23.82 14.42
C LYS A 208 5.07 25.17 14.27
N PRO A 209 3.75 25.24 14.47
CA PRO A 209 3.06 26.48 14.27
C PRO A 209 3.41 27.51 15.33
N SER A 210 3.35 28.77 14.93
CA SER A 210 3.55 29.92 15.77
C SER A 210 2.38 30.03 16.76
N LYS A 211 2.64 30.45 18.00
CA LYS A 211 1.58 30.81 18.94
C LYS A 211 0.96 32.15 18.50
N PHE A 212 0.04 32.14 17.54
CA PHE A 212 -0.70 33.34 17.18
C PHE A 212 -1.97 33.47 18.03
N ILE A 213 -2.15 34.67 18.62
CA ILE A 213 -3.44 35.18 19.06
C ILE A 213 -3.89 36.12 17.94
N ILE A 214 -4.95 35.78 17.21
CA ILE A 214 -5.53 36.69 16.23
C ILE A 214 -6.38 37.70 17.00
N TYR A 215 -5.97 38.96 16.98
CA TYR A 215 -6.81 40.07 17.42
C TYR A 215 -7.67 40.51 16.23
N ASP A 216 -8.99 40.43 16.37
CA ASP A 216 -9.89 41.12 15.45
C ASP A 216 -9.78 42.63 15.71
N ALA A 217 -9.30 43.38 14.72
CA ALA A 217 -9.16 44.82 14.81
C ALA A 217 -10.52 45.56 14.83
N ALA A 218 -11.63 44.87 14.54
CA ALA A 218 -12.97 45.45 14.48
C ALA A 218 -13.83 45.22 15.74
N SER A 219 -13.44 44.31 16.65
CA SER A 219 -14.20 44.05 17.87
C SER A 219 -13.43 44.50 19.12
N ALA A 220 -13.96 45.48 19.85
CA ALA A 220 -13.45 45.90 21.16
C ALA A 220 -13.67 44.84 22.28
N THR A 221 -13.99 43.60 21.90
CA THR A 221 -14.13 42.43 22.77
C THR A 221 -13.23 41.30 22.27
N PRO A 222 -12.43 40.65 23.13
CA PRO A 222 -11.64 39.48 22.76
C PRO A 222 -12.57 38.26 22.67
N GLU A 223 -13.32 38.13 21.58
CA GLU A 223 -14.20 36.99 21.34
C GLU A 223 -13.85 36.26 20.04
N SER A 224 -12.63 35.75 19.94
CA SER A 224 -12.44 34.36 19.54
C SER A 224 -11.07 33.89 20.01
N ILE A 225 -11.05 32.92 20.92
CA ILE A 225 -9.85 32.11 21.14
C ILE A 225 -9.75 31.25 19.89
N VAL A 226 -9.06 31.74 18.85
CA VAL A 226 -8.72 30.92 17.70
C VAL A 226 -8.01 29.68 18.26
N PRO A 227 -8.50 28.45 17.95
CA PRO A 227 -7.85 27.25 18.44
C PRO A 227 -6.38 27.32 18.04
N PRO A 228 -5.44 27.01 18.96
CA PRO A 228 -4.02 27.04 18.62
C PRO A 228 -3.81 26.14 17.39
N THR A 229 -3.01 26.55 16.41
CA THR A 229 -2.80 25.76 15.17
C THR A 229 -2.44 24.29 15.45
N ASN A 230 -1.75 24.01 16.57
CA ASN A 230 -1.47 22.65 17.05
C ASN A 230 -2.73 21.77 17.20
N TYR A 231 -3.87 22.36 17.56
CA TYR A 231 -5.16 21.69 17.63
C TYR A 231 -5.56 21.15 16.25
N PHE A 232 -5.56 22.00 15.21
CA PHE A 232 -5.89 21.58 13.84
C PHE A 232 -4.87 20.60 13.26
N VAL A 233 -3.59 20.76 13.60
CA VAL A 233 -2.53 19.81 13.22
C VAL A 233 -2.82 18.43 13.81
N ASN A 234 -3.10 18.36 15.11
CA ASN A 234 -3.38 17.09 15.78
C ASN A 234 -4.66 16.44 15.27
N ASP A 235 -5.70 17.23 15.04
CA ASP A 235 -6.99 16.75 14.53
C ASP A 235 -6.85 16.18 13.11
N LEU A 236 -6.16 16.87 12.19
CA LEU A 236 -5.90 16.33 10.85
C LEU A 236 -5.05 15.04 10.89
N LYS A 237 -4.05 14.96 11.78
CA LYS A 237 -3.27 13.73 12.00
C LYS A 237 -4.16 12.58 12.50
N GLU A 238 -5.11 12.88 13.38
CA GLU A 238 -6.09 11.91 13.87
C GLU A 238 -7.00 11.43 12.74
N TYR A 239 -7.56 12.32 11.91
CA TYR A 239 -8.36 11.94 10.73
C TYR A 239 -7.58 11.08 9.73
N ILE A 240 -6.34 11.44 9.41
CA ILE A 240 -5.48 10.65 8.53
C ILE A 240 -5.23 9.25 9.10
N THR A 241 -5.15 9.12 10.43
CA THR A 241 -4.96 7.84 11.11
C THR A 241 -6.26 7.03 11.12
N MET A 242 -7.38 7.62 11.54
CA MET A 242 -8.70 6.98 11.63
C MET A 242 -9.24 6.52 10.27
N SER A 243 -8.90 7.23 9.21
CA SER A 243 -9.27 6.87 7.84
C SER A 243 -8.39 5.79 7.23
N ASN A 244 -7.38 5.30 7.97
CA ASN A 244 -6.36 4.38 7.47
C ASN A 244 -5.61 4.93 6.25
N ALA A 245 -5.54 6.26 6.15
CA ALA A 245 -4.85 6.93 5.06
C ALA A 245 -3.33 6.89 5.24
N HIS A 246 -2.85 6.89 6.49
CA HIS A 246 -1.45 6.68 6.87
C HIS A 246 -1.14 5.20 7.10
N THR A 247 -0.88 4.47 6.01
CA THR A 247 -0.41 3.08 6.10
C THR A 247 1.08 3.08 6.46
N ASP A 248 1.41 2.67 7.69
CA ASP A 248 2.78 2.45 8.14
C ASP A 248 3.04 0.94 8.21
N ILE A 249 3.77 0.42 7.23
CA ILE A 249 4.10 -1.01 7.14
C ILE A 249 4.84 -1.50 8.39
N SER A 250 5.58 -0.63 9.09
CA SER A 250 6.24 -1.00 10.35
C SER A 250 5.24 -1.40 11.43
N LYS A 251 3.97 -0.97 11.35
CA LYS A 251 2.91 -1.42 12.27
C LYS A 251 2.49 -2.87 12.04
N LEU A 252 2.78 -3.45 10.87
CA LEU A 252 2.54 -4.89 10.63
C LEU A 252 3.26 -5.76 11.67
N ILE A 253 4.38 -5.26 12.20
CA ILE A 253 5.27 -5.98 13.11
C ILE A 253 5.22 -5.53 14.57
N LYS A 254 4.42 -4.52 14.92
CA LYS A 254 4.33 -4.04 16.31
C LYS A 254 3.28 -4.83 17.09
N GLU A 255 3.66 -5.36 18.26
CA GLU A 255 2.81 -6.22 19.12
C GLU A 255 1.44 -5.64 19.45
N ASP A 256 1.36 -4.33 19.61
CA ASP A 256 0.19 -3.56 20.03
C ASP A 256 -0.72 -3.09 18.88
N THR A 257 -0.36 -3.35 17.63
CA THR A 257 -1.19 -2.96 16.49
C THR A 257 -2.46 -3.82 16.41
N ASP A 258 -3.60 -3.14 16.26
CA ASP A 258 -4.92 -3.77 16.17
C ASP A 258 -4.97 -4.82 15.02
N PRO A 259 -5.61 -5.98 15.22
CA PRO A 259 -5.70 -7.01 14.17
C PRO A 259 -6.36 -6.53 12.87
N ILE A 260 -7.32 -5.61 12.94
CA ILE A 260 -7.96 -5.00 11.77
C ILE A 260 -6.95 -4.14 11.02
N ASP A 261 -6.21 -3.29 11.73
CA ASP A 261 -5.15 -2.45 11.15
C ASP A 261 -4.08 -3.31 10.49
N ARG A 262 -3.58 -4.36 11.18
CA ARG A 262 -2.61 -5.30 10.59
C ARG A 262 -3.12 -5.94 9.31
N LYS A 263 -4.41 -6.33 9.27
CA LYS A 263 -5.04 -6.91 8.08
C LYS A 263 -5.09 -5.93 6.92
N GLN A 264 -5.37 -4.66 7.19
CA GLN A 264 -5.39 -3.62 6.17
C GLN A 264 -3.98 -3.30 5.67
N ILE A 265 -3.00 -3.14 6.56
CA ILE A 265 -1.59 -2.94 6.20
C ILE A 265 -1.09 -4.11 5.35
N PHE A 266 -1.47 -5.35 5.70
CA PHE A 266 -1.12 -6.52 4.92
C PHE A 266 -1.82 -6.53 3.55
N ALA A 267 -3.09 -6.13 3.47
CA ALA A 267 -3.81 -5.99 2.21
C ALA A 267 -3.13 -4.97 1.28
N TYR A 268 -2.74 -3.83 1.82
CA TYR A 268 -1.97 -2.79 1.13
C TYR A 268 -0.65 -3.33 0.59
N LEU A 269 0.12 -4.05 1.42
CA LEU A 269 1.38 -4.65 1.00
C LEU A 269 1.19 -5.67 -0.13
N LEU A 270 0.14 -6.49 -0.05
CA LEU A 270 -0.20 -7.44 -1.11
C LEU A 270 -0.64 -6.76 -2.40
N ASP A 271 -1.35 -5.63 -2.33
CA ASP A 271 -1.76 -4.84 -3.49
C ASP A 271 -0.53 -4.22 -4.17
N ALA A 272 0.36 -3.59 -3.40
CA ALA A 272 1.60 -3.02 -3.90
C ALA A 272 2.51 -4.06 -4.58
N VAL A 273 2.69 -5.22 -3.96
CA VAL A 273 3.43 -6.34 -4.56
C VAL A 273 2.70 -6.88 -5.79
N GLY A 274 1.38 -7.03 -5.72
CA GLY A 274 0.54 -7.53 -6.81
C GLY A 274 0.59 -6.66 -8.07
N ASP A 275 0.64 -5.35 -7.90
CA ASP A 275 0.77 -4.39 -9.00
C ASP A 275 2.11 -4.55 -9.72
N ARG A 276 3.22 -4.63 -8.96
CA ARG A 276 4.54 -4.90 -9.56
C ARG A 276 4.59 -6.21 -10.33
N VAL A 277 3.95 -7.26 -9.80
CA VAL A 277 3.86 -8.56 -10.47
C VAL A 277 3.06 -8.45 -11.77
N LYS A 278 1.93 -7.72 -11.74
CA LYS A 278 1.09 -7.51 -12.92
C LYS A 278 1.84 -6.75 -14.00
N ASP A 279 2.47 -5.61 -13.65
CA ASP A 279 3.22 -4.78 -14.59
C ASP A 279 4.34 -5.57 -15.30
N TYR A 280 5.04 -6.42 -14.54
CA TYR A 280 6.04 -7.33 -15.10
C TYR A 280 5.44 -8.26 -16.15
N PHE A 281 4.32 -8.91 -15.87
CA PHE A 281 3.69 -9.86 -16.80
C PHE A 281 3.00 -9.20 -17.98
N ASP A 282 2.51 -7.97 -17.84
CA ASP A 282 1.88 -7.22 -18.94
C ASP A 282 2.92 -6.74 -19.97
N GLY A 283 4.19 -6.60 -19.57
CA GLY A 283 5.31 -6.34 -20.48
C GLY A 283 5.87 -7.57 -21.21
N LEU A 284 5.38 -8.79 -20.92
CA LEU A 284 5.89 -10.03 -21.48
C LEU A 284 5.04 -10.56 -22.65
N PRO A 285 5.61 -11.40 -23.54
CA PRO A 285 4.88 -12.02 -24.64
C PRO A 285 3.62 -12.78 -24.18
N GLU A 286 2.57 -12.81 -24.99
CA GLU A 286 1.26 -13.42 -24.64
C GLU A 286 1.33 -14.90 -24.24
N ASN A 287 2.33 -15.64 -24.75
CA ASN A 287 2.55 -17.05 -24.43
C ASN A 287 3.25 -17.28 -23.08
N THR A 288 3.63 -16.22 -22.37
CA THR A 288 4.22 -16.31 -21.03
C THR A 288 3.17 -16.74 -20.02
N ILE A 289 3.53 -17.69 -19.14
CA ILE A 289 2.68 -18.05 -18.01
C ILE A 289 2.57 -16.83 -17.09
N LYS A 290 1.35 -16.32 -16.91
CA LYS A 290 1.04 -15.19 -16.04
C LYS A 290 0.48 -15.70 -14.71
N LEU A 291 0.82 -15.00 -13.63
CA LEU A 291 0.26 -15.25 -12.31
C LEU A 291 -0.88 -14.28 -11.99
N TYR A 292 -1.93 -14.83 -11.39
CA TYR A 292 -3.11 -14.11 -10.94
C TYR A 292 -3.25 -14.26 -9.44
N ARG A 293 -3.53 -13.17 -8.75
CA ARG A 293 -3.81 -13.19 -7.31
C ARG A 293 -5.17 -13.85 -7.05
N SER A 294 -5.33 -14.53 -5.92
CA SER A 294 -6.56 -15.27 -5.59
C SER A 294 -7.83 -14.41 -5.58
N GLY A 295 -7.71 -13.13 -5.19
CA GLY A 295 -8.84 -12.22 -5.00
C GLY A 295 -9.79 -12.67 -3.88
N ARG A 296 -9.33 -13.51 -2.95
CA ARG A 296 -10.14 -13.99 -1.82
C ARG A 296 -10.24 -12.91 -0.72
N PRO A 297 -11.33 -12.88 0.07
CA PRO A 297 -11.33 -12.12 1.31
C PRO A 297 -10.20 -12.59 2.22
N LEU A 298 -9.43 -11.65 2.78
CA LEU A 298 -8.35 -11.96 3.70
C LEU A 298 -8.92 -12.55 5.02
N ILE A 299 -9.09 -13.86 5.05
CA ILE A 299 -9.34 -14.64 6.26
C ILE A 299 -7.95 -14.98 6.81
N GLY A 300 -7.48 -14.16 7.75
CA GLY A 300 -6.10 -14.15 8.25
C GLY A 300 -5.15 -13.27 7.42
N LEU A 301 -3.88 -13.27 7.81
CA LEU A 301 -2.81 -12.50 7.17
C LEU A 301 -2.03 -13.35 6.18
N TRP A 302 -2.72 -13.88 5.15
CA TRP A 302 -2.06 -14.58 4.06
C TRP A 302 -2.87 -14.51 2.76
N ASP A 303 -2.20 -14.60 1.62
CA ASP A 303 -2.81 -14.66 0.29
C ASP A 303 -1.87 -15.38 -0.70
N TYR A 304 -2.31 -15.57 -1.95
CA TYR A 304 -1.51 -16.25 -2.95
C TYR A 304 -1.71 -15.75 -4.38
N TRP A 305 -0.68 -16.00 -5.19
CA TRP A 305 -0.65 -15.86 -6.65
C TRP A 305 -0.52 -17.23 -7.29
N GLY A 306 -1.43 -17.57 -8.19
CA GLY A 306 -1.46 -18.86 -8.87
C GLY A 306 -1.67 -18.70 -10.37
N LEU A 307 -1.73 -19.83 -11.07
CA LEU A 307 -2.12 -19.87 -12.48
C LEU A 307 -3.58 -19.42 -12.66
N PRO A 308 -3.99 -18.89 -13.82
CA PRO A 308 -5.38 -18.50 -14.02
C PRO A 308 -6.32 -19.72 -13.96
N ASP A 309 -7.37 -19.61 -13.16
CA ASP A 309 -8.55 -20.47 -13.24
C ASP A 309 -9.54 -19.97 -14.32
N THR A 310 -10.71 -20.59 -14.41
CA THR A 310 -11.76 -20.22 -15.39
C THR A 310 -12.29 -18.79 -15.21
N ASN A 311 -12.09 -18.18 -14.05
CA ASN A 311 -12.52 -16.82 -13.71
C ASN A 311 -11.33 -15.84 -13.61
N LEU A 312 -10.16 -16.22 -14.16
CA LEU A 312 -8.91 -15.43 -14.08
C LEU A 312 -8.45 -15.15 -12.64
N LYS A 313 -8.80 -16.02 -11.69
CA LYS A 313 -8.27 -16.01 -10.32
C LYS A 313 -7.10 -16.98 -10.22
N GLY A 314 -6.24 -16.75 -9.22
CA GLY A 314 -5.15 -17.69 -8.94
C GLY A 314 -5.66 -19.08 -8.53
N GLN A 315 -5.17 -20.12 -9.18
CA GLN A 315 -5.34 -21.51 -8.77
C GLN A 315 -4.53 -21.78 -7.49
N ARG A 316 -5.08 -22.61 -6.60
CA ARG A 316 -4.46 -22.94 -5.30
C ARG A 316 -3.28 -23.93 -5.42
N SER A 317 -3.01 -24.52 -6.58
CA SER A 317 -1.89 -25.44 -6.73
C SER A 317 -1.49 -25.57 -8.20
N PRO A 318 -0.21 -25.41 -8.56
CA PRO A 318 0.85 -24.75 -7.77
C PRO A 318 0.59 -23.23 -7.64
N HIS A 319 1.12 -22.63 -6.58
CA HIS A 319 1.00 -21.18 -6.32
C HIS A 319 2.20 -20.65 -5.53
N ILE A 320 2.26 -19.34 -5.41
CA ILE A 320 3.17 -18.61 -4.53
C ILE A 320 2.32 -17.98 -3.43
N SER A 321 2.55 -18.39 -2.18
CA SER A 321 1.90 -17.81 -1.01
C SER A 321 2.74 -16.68 -0.43
N MET A 322 2.07 -15.67 0.11
CA MET A 322 2.67 -14.72 1.04
C MET A 322 1.82 -14.64 2.29
N GLY A 323 2.45 -14.61 3.46
CA GLY A 323 1.72 -14.58 4.72
C GLY A 323 2.53 -14.06 5.89
N LEU A 324 1.83 -13.74 6.97
CA LEU A 324 2.39 -13.34 8.25
C LEU A 324 2.13 -14.40 9.34
N PRO A 325 2.70 -15.62 9.26
CA PRO A 325 2.50 -16.64 10.29
C PRO A 325 3.27 -16.30 11.58
N GLY A 326 2.57 -15.78 12.58
CA GLY A 326 3.16 -15.44 13.87
C GLY A 326 4.23 -14.34 13.73
N GLU A 327 5.47 -14.64 14.09
CA GLU A 327 6.61 -13.71 14.06
C GLU A 327 7.35 -13.68 12.71
N TYR A 328 6.74 -14.12 11.62
CA TYR A 328 7.41 -14.20 10.33
C TYR A 328 6.59 -13.57 9.23
N LEU A 329 7.25 -12.83 8.33
CA LEU A 329 6.73 -12.52 7.00
C LEU A 329 7.32 -13.53 6.01
N GLY A 330 6.48 -14.44 5.54
CA GLY A 330 6.85 -15.52 4.65
C GLY A 330 6.37 -15.29 3.23
N ILE A 331 7.19 -15.69 2.26
CA ILE A 331 6.81 -15.88 0.87
C ILE A 331 7.32 -17.25 0.42
N GLY A 332 6.52 -18.02 -0.31
CA GLY A 332 6.90 -19.38 -0.65
C GLY A 332 6.22 -19.91 -1.88
N PHE A 333 6.92 -20.80 -2.58
CA PHE A 333 6.31 -21.69 -3.54
C PHE A 333 5.62 -22.83 -2.79
N ASP A 334 4.35 -23.08 -3.09
CA ASP A 334 3.52 -24.08 -2.44
C ASP A 334 2.76 -24.93 -3.47
N THR A 335 2.62 -26.20 -3.14
CA THR A 335 1.77 -27.15 -3.87
C THR A 335 0.86 -27.89 -2.91
N TYR A 336 -0.39 -28.10 -3.31
CA TYR A 336 -1.38 -28.88 -2.55
C TYR A 336 -1.95 -30.02 -3.41
N ASP A 337 -2.47 -31.05 -2.73
CA ASP A 337 -3.20 -32.19 -3.29
C ASP A 337 -2.51 -32.80 -4.52
N LEU A 338 -1.21 -33.08 -4.37
CA LEU A 338 -0.38 -33.54 -5.46
C LEU A 338 -0.86 -34.87 -6.07
N SER A 339 -1.03 -34.89 -7.39
CA SER A 339 -1.21 -36.12 -8.15
C SER A 339 0.10 -36.91 -8.23
N LYS A 340 0.04 -38.24 -8.47
CA LYS A 340 1.25 -39.05 -8.71
C LYS A 340 2.14 -38.50 -9.83
N LYS A 341 1.54 -37.89 -10.87
CA LYS A 341 2.29 -37.25 -11.96
C LYS A 341 3.00 -35.98 -11.47
N SER A 342 2.32 -35.17 -10.66
CA SER A 342 2.89 -33.95 -10.06
C SER A 342 4.03 -34.27 -9.11
N ILE A 343 3.89 -35.33 -8.30
CA ILE A 343 4.96 -35.83 -7.41
C ILE A 343 6.23 -36.14 -8.20
N LYS A 344 6.14 -36.89 -9.30
CA LYS A 344 7.30 -37.19 -10.16
C LYS A 344 7.96 -35.95 -10.76
N LYS A 345 7.16 -34.94 -11.12
CA LYS A 345 7.69 -33.67 -11.64
C LYS A 345 8.42 -32.88 -10.55
N ILE A 346 7.88 -32.83 -9.34
CA ILE A 346 8.52 -32.20 -8.18
C ILE A 346 9.83 -32.91 -7.84
N GLU A 347 9.83 -34.24 -7.81
CA GLU A 347 11.03 -35.06 -7.62
C GLU A 347 12.12 -34.74 -8.66
N SER A 348 11.74 -34.70 -9.94
CA SER A 348 12.64 -34.32 -11.03
C SER A 348 13.16 -32.88 -10.86
N SER A 349 12.29 -31.94 -10.48
CA SER A 349 12.67 -30.55 -10.27
C SER A 349 13.62 -30.37 -9.09
N LEU A 350 13.39 -31.12 -8.00
CA LEU A 350 14.21 -31.13 -6.80
C LEU A 350 15.57 -31.78 -7.01
N THR A 351 15.70 -32.76 -7.91
CA THR A 351 16.97 -33.47 -8.11
C THR A 351 17.81 -32.89 -9.25
N LYS A 352 17.18 -32.32 -10.28
CA LYS A 352 17.87 -31.86 -11.51
C LYS A 352 17.33 -30.57 -12.12
N GLY A 353 16.13 -30.11 -11.72
CA GLY A 353 15.45 -28.97 -12.32
C GLY A 353 15.86 -27.61 -11.76
N LYS A 354 14.96 -26.63 -11.92
CA LYS A 354 15.18 -25.24 -11.48
C LYS A 354 15.23 -25.13 -9.96
N ILE A 355 14.38 -25.89 -9.24
CA ILE A 355 14.39 -25.91 -7.77
C ILE A 355 15.74 -26.44 -7.26
N PHE A 356 16.26 -27.55 -7.80
CA PHE A 356 17.58 -28.06 -7.42
C PHE A 356 18.68 -27.02 -7.58
N ARG A 357 18.76 -26.40 -8.77
CA ARG A 357 19.78 -25.38 -9.08
C ARG A 357 19.65 -24.16 -8.18
N TYR A 358 18.42 -23.77 -7.86
CA TYR A 358 18.16 -22.69 -6.92
C TYR A 358 18.71 -23.01 -5.54
N ILE A 359 18.30 -24.12 -4.94
CA ILE A 359 18.72 -24.51 -3.59
C ILE A 359 20.23 -24.68 -3.55
N LYS A 360 20.79 -25.40 -4.52
CA LYS A 360 22.24 -25.60 -4.64
C LYS A 360 22.98 -24.27 -4.72
N SER A 361 22.52 -23.31 -5.53
CA SER A 361 23.20 -22.01 -5.63
C SER A 361 23.19 -21.22 -4.33
N LYS A 362 22.12 -21.33 -3.52
CA LYS A 362 22.10 -20.74 -2.17
C LYS A 362 23.06 -21.45 -1.22
N LEU A 363 23.08 -22.79 -1.20
CA LEU A 363 23.97 -23.57 -0.34
C LEU A 363 25.45 -23.37 -0.69
N ASP A 364 25.77 -23.31 -1.98
CA ASP A 364 27.13 -23.11 -2.50
C ASP A 364 27.59 -21.64 -2.41
N SER A 365 26.67 -20.70 -2.18
CA SER A 365 27.03 -19.29 -2.03
C SER A 365 27.82 -19.02 -0.74
N ASN A 366 28.66 -18.00 -0.77
CA ASN A 366 29.29 -17.44 0.43
C ASN A 366 28.29 -16.64 1.29
N ALA A 367 26.98 -16.82 1.10
CA ALA A 367 25.99 -16.22 1.97
C ALA A 367 26.23 -16.69 3.42
N PRO A 368 26.23 -15.76 4.38
CA PRO A 368 26.34 -16.11 5.80
C PRO A 368 25.12 -16.93 6.26
N GLU A 369 25.33 -17.74 7.31
CA GLU A 369 24.35 -18.77 7.75
C GLU A 369 22.99 -18.17 8.13
N ASP A 370 22.96 -16.95 8.65
CA ASP A 370 21.76 -16.18 8.97
C ASP A 370 20.85 -15.91 7.77
N ILE A 371 21.43 -15.68 6.58
CA ILE A 371 20.66 -15.54 5.35
C ILE A 371 20.07 -16.89 4.96
N LEU A 372 20.80 -17.98 5.20
CA LEU A 372 20.36 -19.33 4.88
C LEU A 372 19.25 -19.83 5.81
N HIS A 373 19.25 -19.42 7.08
CA HIS A 373 18.15 -19.68 8.02
C HIS A 373 16.79 -19.14 7.54
N ARG A 374 16.78 -18.19 6.60
CA ARG A 374 15.55 -17.65 6.00
C ARG A 374 14.96 -18.57 4.95
N PHE A 375 15.72 -19.53 4.43
CA PHE A 375 15.26 -20.45 3.41
C PHE A 375 14.93 -21.79 4.03
N ARG A 376 13.75 -22.30 3.68
CA ARG A 376 13.21 -23.52 4.25
C ARG A 376 12.55 -24.39 3.20
N LEU A 377 12.88 -25.67 3.24
CA LEU A 377 12.28 -26.71 2.42
C LEU A 377 11.36 -27.56 3.30
N SER A 378 10.13 -27.83 2.85
CA SER A 378 9.17 -28.61 3.63
C SER A 378 8.33 -29.59 2.79
N LEU A 379 8.05 -30.75 3.40
CA LEU A 379 6.99 -31.68 3.02
C LEU A 379 6.02 -31.80 4.18
N SER A 380 4.73 -31.66 3.92
CA SER A 380 3.72 -31.90 4.95
C SER A 380 2.49 -32.62 4.41
N GLU A 381 1.80 -33.29 5.32
CA GLU A 381 0.46 -33.79 5.06
C GLU A 381 -0.46 -33.35 6.20
N ASP A 382 -1.41 -32.49 5.86
CA ASP A 382 -2.36 -31.91 6.79
C ASP A 382 -3.70 -32.68 6.62
N ARG A 383 -4.37 -33.07 7.70
CA ARG A 383 -5.73 -33.63 7.63
C ARG A 383 -6.73 -32.68 8.26
N LEU A 384 -7.82 -32.43 7.55
CA LEU A 384 -9.07 -31.93 8.12
C LEU A 384 -9.76 -33.11 8.83
N TRP A 385 -9.93 -33.04 10.15
CA TRP A 385 -10.62 -34.09 10.90
C TRP A 385 -12.14 -33.94 10.72
N ASP A 386 -12.83 -35.06 10.47
CA ASP A 386 -14.29 -35.12 10.34
C ASP A 386 -14.99 -35.44 11.68
N ARG A 387 -16.19 -34.87 11.84
CA ARG A 387 -16.91 -34.38 13.04
C ARG A 387 -17.31 -35.35 14.16
N GLN A 388 -16.89 -36.62 14.17
CA GLN A 388 -17.58 -37.61 15.02
C GLN A 388 -17.13 -37.69 16.50
N GLU A 389 -16.03 -37.06 16.90
CA GLU A 389 -15.54 -37.13 18.29
C GLU A 389 -15.17 -35.74 18.86
N GLY A 390 -16.15 -35.04 19.44
CA GLY A 390 -15.94 -34.13 20.58
C GLY A 390 -15.09 -32.85 20.41
N GLN A 391 -14.66 -32.42 19.22
CA GLN A 391 -13.80 -31.22 19.05
C GLN A 391 -14.27 -30.22 17.96
N ILE A 392 -13.65 -29.03 17.96
CA ILE A 392 -14.11 -27.78 17.32
C ILE A 392 -13.88 -27.79 15.80
N GLN A 393 -14.86 -27.31 15.03
CA GLN A 393 -14.80 -27.17 13.58
C GLN A 393 -13.64 -26.26 13.14
N GLY A 394 -12.72 -26.79 12.30
CA GLY A 394 -11.67 -26.00 11.65
C GLY A 394 -10.23 -26.29 12.11
N GLU A 395 -10.02 -27.21 13.04
CA GLU A 395 -8.68 -27.62 13.47
C GLU A 395 -8.03 -28.55 12.43
N THR A 396 -6.88 -28.14 11.90
CA THR A 396 -6.00 -28.94 11.06
C THR A 396 -4.83 -29.44 11.89
N TYR A 397 -4.53 -30.74 11.81
CA TYR A 397 -3.33 -31.31 12.43
C TYR A 397 -2.39 -31.86 11.36
N ASP A 398 -1.09 -31.57 11.53
CA ASP A 398 -0.01 -32.13 10.71
C ASP A 398 0.13 -33.62 11.03
N ARG A 399 -0.18 -34.50 10.06
CA ARG A 399 0.07 -35.94 10.19
C ARG A 399 1.53 -36.29 9.98
N PHE A 400 2.15 -35.53 9.10
CA PHE A 400 3.54 -35.63 8.76
C PHE A 400 4.05 -34.23 8.46
N LYS A 401 5.22 -33.91 9.01
CA LYS A 401 5.94 -32.70 8.66
C LYS A 401 7.44 -33.00 8.68
N LEU A 402 8.07 -32.79 7.53
CA LEU A 402 9.51 -32.81 7.37
C LEU A 402 9.95 -31.44 6.88
N GLU A 403 10.87 -30.82 7.60
CA GLU A 403 11.26 -29.42 7.37
C GLU A 403 12.76 -29.24 7.60
N PHE A 404 13.41 -28.52 6.70
CA PHE A 404 14.84 -28.23 6.78
C PHE A 404 15.13 -26.77 6.43
N ASP A 405 15.83 -26.09 7.32
CA ASP A 405 16.42 -24.78 7.04
C ASP A 405 17.74 -24.96 6.25
N PHE A 406 18.09 -24.00 5.38
CA PHE A 406 19.24 -24.17 4.49
C PHE A 406 20.59 -24.10 5.22
N ASP A 407 20.68 -23.40 6.35
CA ASP A 407 21.88 -23.37 7.19
C ASP A 407 22.20 -24.80 7.69
N PHE A 408 21.17 -25.53 8.12
CA PHE A 408 21.30 -26.90 8.58
C PHE A 408 21.82 -27.77 7.43
N LEU A 409 21.22 -27.64 6.24
CA LEU A 409 21.65 -28.37 5.05
C LEU A 409 23.11 -28.08 4.68
N LYS A 410 23.56 -26.82 4.78
CA LYS A 410 24.95 -26.42 4.51
C LYS A 410 25.92 -27.06 5.52
N ARG A 411 25.54 -27.16 6.79
CA ARG A 411 26.36 -27.79 7.85
C ARG A 411 26.48 -29.30 7.73
N GLN A 412 25.54 -29.98 7.07
CA GLN A 412 25.59 -31.44 6.94
C GLN A 412 26.81 -31.97 6.13
N LYS A 413 27.53 -31.11 5.39
CA LYS A 413 28.69 -31.46 4.54
C LYS A 413 28.46 -32.60 3.53
N LYS A 414 27.22 -33.10 3.40
CA LYS A 414 26.83 -34.12 2.42
C LYS A 414 26.49 -33.44 1.10
N PRO A 415 26.77 -34.06 -0.05
CA PRO A 415 26.28 -33.56 -1.33
C PRO A 415 24.76 -33.40 -1.29
N PHE A 416 24.26 -32.18 -1.50
CA PHE A 416 22.83 -31.87 -1.38
C PHE A 416 21.93 -32.80 -2.21
N GLY A 417 22.36 -33.19 -3.42
CA GLY A 417 21.62 -34.14 -4.25
C GLY A 417 21.43 -35.51 -3.60
N GLN A 418 22.45 -36.00 -2.87
CA GLN A 418 22.37 -37.27 -2.14
C GLN A 418 21.44 -37.15 -0.92
N PHE A 419 21.46 -36.00 -0.23
CA PHE A 419 20.52 -35.72 0.85
C PHE A 419 19.07 -35.78 0.36
N LEU A 420 18.76 -35.12 -0.77
CA LEU A 420 17.41 -35.16 -1.32
C LEU A 420 16.97 -36.58 -1.69
N GLN A 421 17.82 -37.34 -2.36
CA GLN A 421 17.52 -38.72 -2.76
C GLN A 421 17.25 -39.63 -1.56
N ASN A 422 18.00 -39.47 -0.48
CA ASN A 422 17.91 -40.37 0.67
C ASN A 422 16.85 -39.95 1.69
N CYS A 423 16.62 -38.65 1.84
CA CYS A 423 15.80 -38.10 2.93
C CYS A 423 14.51 -37.45 2.46
N PHE A 424 14.38 -37.09 1.18
CA PHE A 424 13.25 -36.29 0.69
C PHE A 424 12.39 -37.05 -0.32
N VAL A 425 13.03 -37.68 -1.33
CA VAL A 425 12.35 -38.46 -2.38
C VAL A 425 11.47 -39.60 -1.81
N PRO A 426 11.92 -40.40 -0.83
CA PRO A 426 11.10 -41.51 -0.32
C PRO A 426 9.75 -41.05 0.28
N TYR A 427 9.72 -39.87 0.90
CA TYR A 427 8.47 -39.30 1.45
C TYR A 427 7.60 -38.65 0.36
N LEU A 428 8.18 -38.10 -0.69
CA LEU A 428 7.40 -37.68 -1.86
C LEU A 428 6.69 -38.89 -2.50
N GLU A 429 7.40 -40.01 -2.65
CA GLU A 429 6.87 -41.25 -3.22
C GLU A 429 5.78 -41.90 -2.35
N SER A 430 5.81 -41.70 -1.03
CA SER A 430 4.78 -42.22 -0.12
C SER A 430 3.41 -41.53 -0.24
N GLY A 431 3.31 -40.49 -1.08
CA GLY A 431 2.04 -39.81 -1.38
C GLY A 431 1.78 -38.56 -0.55
N ILE A 432 2.83 -37.95 0.02
CA ILE A 432 2.72 -36.68 0.73
C ILE A 432 2.14 -35.60 -0.20
N LYS A 433 1.14 -34.88 0.31
CA LYS A 433 0.25 -34.04 -0.51
C LYS A 433 0.71 -32.59 -0.65
N ARG A 434 1.63 -32.13 0.20
CA ARG A 434 2.13 -30.77 0.16
C ARG A 434 3.65 -30.74 0.10
N PHE A 435 4.15 -29.97 -0.87
CA PHE A 435 5.53 -29.58 -0.98
C PHE A 435 5.61 -28.05 -0.96
N SER A 436 6.55 -27.53 -0.19
CA SER A 436 6.76 -26.10 -0.08
C SER A 436 8.25 -25.72 -0.01
N LEU A 437 8.57 -24.57 -0.60
CA LEU A 437 9.87 -23.91 -0.50
C LEU A 437 9.63 -22.46 -0.12
N PHE A 438 10.05 -22.07 1.09
CA PHE A 438 9.79 -20.77 1.67
C PHE A 438 11.05 -19.92 1.81
N TYR A 439 10.85 -18.62 1.69
CA TYR A 439 11.69 -17.58 2.23
C TYR A 439 10.94 -16.86 3.35
N THR A 440 11.51 -16.82 4.55
CA THR A 440 10.90 -16.17 5.72
C THR A 440 11.81 -15.05 6.24
N LEU A 441 11.19 -13.92 6.52
CA LEU A 441 11.80 -12.85 7.29
C LEU A 441 11.29 -12.97 8.71
N ARG A 442 12.19 -13.26 9.66
CA ARG A 442 11.86 -13.15 11.07
C ARG A 442 11.57 -11.68 11.37
N ILE A 443 10.48 -11.45 12.06
CA ILE A 443 10.11 -10.15 12.57
C ILE A 443 10.79 -10.00 13.93
N PRO A 444 11.56 -8.92 14.17
CA PRO A 444 12.13 -8.67 15.49
C PRO A 444 10.99 -8.32 16.46
N TYR A 445 10.45 -9.32 17.14
CA TYR A 445 9.41 -9.17 18.16
C TYR A 445 10.03 -8.93 19.55
N GLY A 446 9.41 -8.01 20.31
CA GLY A 446 9.66 -7.80 21.74
C GLY A 446 10.64 -6.67 22.09
N LYS A 447 10.26 -5.90 23.13
CA LYS A 447 10.95 -4.75 23.77
C LYS A 447 12.44 -4.62 23.44
N GLU A 448 12.86 -3.38 23.14
CA GLU A 448 14.25 -2.93 23.14
C GLU A 448 15.07 -3.45 24.36
N ASP A 449 14.42 -3.82 25.47
CA ASP A 449 15.03 -4.43 26.65
C ASP A 449 15.44 -5.92 26.55
N LYS A 450 14.94 -6.72 25.58
CA LYS A 450 15.47 -8.08 25.31
C LYS A 450 16.61 -8.09 24.30
N LEU A 451 16.78 -7.02 23.53
CA LEU A 451 17.94 -6.82 22.65
C LEU A 451 19.26 -6.74 23.43
N ALA A 452 19.22 -6.36 24.72
CA ALA A 452 20.38 -6.38 25.61
C ALA A 452 20.81 -7.80 26.08
N LYS A 453 20.02 -8.85 25.82
CA LYS A 453 20.34 -10.23 26.21
C LYS A 453 20.91 -11.09 25.07
N HIS A 454 20.84 -10.64 23.83
CA HIS A 454 21.57 -11.27 22.73
C HIS A 454 23.04 -10.81 22.77
N LYS A 455 23.90 -11.63 23.39
CA LYS A 455 25.34 -11.39 23.52
C LYS A 455 26.14 -11.38 22.20
N ASN A 456 25.48 -11.55 21.06
CA ASN A 456 26.13 -11.58 19.74
C ASN A 456 25.82 -10.29 18.97
N ALA A 457 26.85 -9.52 18.66
CA ALA A 457 26.76 -8.28 17.88
C ALA A 457 26.07 -8.46 16.52
N ASP A 458 26.16 -9.66 15.94
CA ASP A 458 25.57 -9.98 14.63
C ASP A 458 24.03 -9.99 14.64
N SER A 459 23.37 -10.39 15.74
CA SER A 459 21.89 -10.40 15.77
C SER A 459 21.31 -8.98 15.86
N LEU A 460 21.99 -8.08 16.58
CA LEU A 460 21.62 -6.67 16.70
C LEU A 460 21.74 -5.91 15.37
N VAL A 461 22.74 -6.25 14.55
CA VAL A 461 22.90 -5.67 13.20
C VAL A 461 21.78 -6.16 12.27
N GLN A 462 21.37 -7.43 12.38
CA GLN A 462 20.32 -8.00 11.54
C GLN A 462 18.94 -7.46 11.88
N ASP A 463 18.61 -7.32 13.16
CA ASP A 463 17.35 -6.71 13.59
C ASP A 463 17.26 -5.27 13.09
N LYS A 464 18.37 -4.53 13.05
CA LYS A 464 18.41 -3.19 12.42
C LYS A 464 18.14 -3.22 10.92
N ILE A 465 18.72 -4.17 10.17
CA ILE A 465 18.46 -4.33 8.73
C ILE A 465 16.99 -4.67 8.48
N LEU A 466 16.40 -5.54 9.30
CA LEU A 466 15.00 -5.92 9.21
C LEU A 466 14.08 -4.74 9.56
N VAL A 467 14.37 -4.01 10.64
CA VAL A 467 13.64 -2.78 10.98
C VAL A 467 13.75 -1.74 9.87
N GLU A 468 14.93 -1.55 9.28
CA GLU A 468 15.12 -0.65 8.13
C GLU A 468 14.26 -1.10 6.94
N LEU A 469 14.17 -2.41 6.68
CA LEU A 469 13.33 -2.97 5.62
C LEU A 469 11.85 -2.71 5.87
N PHE A 470 11.35 -2.92 7.09
CA PHE A 470 9.94 -2.62 7.44
C PHE A 470 9.65 -1.11 7.53
N ASN A 471 10.67 -0.28 7.72
CA ASN A 471 10.57 1.18 7.65
C ASN A 471 10.65 1.72 6.21
N ASN A 472 11.18 0.94 5.26
CA ASN A 472 11.30 1.28 3.86
C ASN A 472 10.40 0.38 3.00
N GLU A 473 9.17 0.84 2.84
CA GLU A 473 8.14 0.19 2.04
C GLU A 473 8.62 -0.28 0.67
N GLN A 474 9.25 0.60 -0.12
CA GLN A 474 9.68 0.25 -1.47
C GLN A 474 10.70 -0.89 -1.45
N LYS A 475 11.69 -0.86 -0.55
CA LYS A 475 12.65 -1.95 -0.40
C LYS A 475 11.97 -3.27 -0.03
N LEU A 476 10.95 -3.24 0.83
CA LEU A 476 10.21 -4.45 1.20
C LEU A 476 9.39 -4.98 0.03
N VAL A 477 8.63 -4.12 -0.66
CA VAL A 477 7.85 -4.47 -1.85
C VAL A 477 8.77 -5.08 -2.92
N ASP A 478 9.92 -4.47 -3.17
CA ASP A 478 10.90 -4.95 -4.14
C ASP A 478 11.46 -6.32 -3.78
N LEU A 479 11.80 -6.54 -2.50
CA LEU A 479 12.28 -7.83 -2.02
C LEU A 479 11.23 -8.92 -2.23
N LEU A 480 9.98 -8.66 -1.84
CA LEU A 480 8.88 -9.61 -1.96
C LEU A 480 8.55 -9.90 -3.43
N TYR A 481 8.44 -8.86 -4.25
CA TYR A 481 8.26 -8.97 -5.70
C TYR A 481 9.34 -9.84 -6.34
N ASN A 482 10.62 -9.58 -6.03
CA ASN A 482 11.74 -10.36 -6.58
C ASN A 482 11.64 -11.84 -6.17
N LYS A 483 11.14 -12.15 -4.98
CA LYS A 483 10.89 -13.54 -4.54
C LYS A 483 9.76 -14.19 -5.31
N ILE A 484 8.68 -13.46 -5.62
CA ILE A 484 7.60 -13.98 -6.48
C ILE A 484 8.16 -14.34 -7.85
N ILE A 485 8.93 -13.45 -8.49
CA ILE A 485 9.50 -13.72 -9.81
C ILE A 485 10.49 -14.88 -9.78
N GLU A 486 11.31 -14.99 -8.73
CA GLU A 486 12.22 -16.12 -8.52
C GLU A 486 11.45 -17.45 -8.42
N PHE A 487 10.36 -17.50 -7.65
CA PHE A 487 9.54 -18.69 -7.45
C PHE A 487 8.61 -18.99 -8.63
N HIS A 488 8.23 -17.99 -9.42
CA HIS A 488 7.43 -18.17 -10.64
C HIS A 488 8.10 -19.16 -11.59
N GLY A 489 9.43 -19.09 -11.72
CA GLY A 489 10.18 -20.01 -12.56
C GLY A 489 10.00 -21.49 -12.18
N PHE A 490 9.63 -21.80 -10.92
CA PHE A 490 9.40 -23.16 -10.45
C PHE A 490 8.03 -23.70 -10.84
N ILE A 491 7.02 -22.82 -10.95
CA ILE A 491 5.69 -23.20 -11.45
C ILE A 491 5.81 -23.77 -12.86
N ASP A 492 6.59 -23.12 -13.73
CA ASP A 492 6.84 -23.59 -15.09
C ASP A 492 7.51 -24.96 -15.15
N ASP A 493 8.39 -25.27 -14.19
CA ASP A 493 9.16 -26.52 -14.15
C ASP A 493 8.29 -27.73 -13.73
N ILE A 494 7.20 -27.46 -13.00
CA ILE A 494 6.27 -28.48 -12.49
C ILE A 494 5.02 -28.61 -13.37
N LYS A 495 4.71 -27.60 -14.19
CA LYS A 495 3.61 -27.69 -15.16
C LYS A 495 3.92 -28.62 -16.33
#